data_AF-A0A1C0SWY1-F1
#
_entry.id   AF-A0A1C0SWY1-F1
#
_cell.length_a   1.000
_cell.length_b   1.000
_cell.length_c   1.000
_cell.angle_alpha   90.00
_cell.angle_beta   90.00
_cell.angle_gamma   90.00
#
_symmetry.space_group_name_H-M   'P 1'
#
loop_
_entity.id
_entity.type
_entity.pdbx_description
1 polymer ?
#
loop_
_entity_poly.entity_id
_entity_poly.type
_entity_poly.pdbx_seq_one_letter_code
_entity_poly.pdbx_strand_id
1 'polypeptide(L)'
;MKLSIAKDLTPIRDVAYRTIDAFAGVSRSSYITVAPGQEMVYTQKEKEAEMITADPSISPSLVPHLAAEAIMNGVNLLDQAAIVLSLAHGWRQVSVLIETTRLDIKARVGVATTPAAIDALVGEARTTLSALSAA
;
A
#
# COMPACT_ATOMS: atom_id res chain seq x y z
N MET A 1 45.00 2.81 26.79
CA MET A 1 44.31 2.22 25.62
C MET A 1 42.84 2.59 25.70
N LYS A 2 42.35 3.52 24.87
CA LYS A 2 40.91 3.84 24.80
C LYS A 2 40.26 2.81 23.87
N LEU A 3 39.58 1.83 24.44
CA LEU A 3 38.70 0.94 23.70
C LEU A 3 37.47 1.75 23.26
N SER A 4 37.47 2.30 22.06
CA SER A 4 36.23 2.77 21.43
C SER A 4 35.56 1.56 20.78
N ILE A 5 34.73 0.86 21.54
CA ILE A 5 33.76 -0.05 20.94
C ILE A 5 32.74 0.85 20.25
N ALA A 6 32.89 1.06 18.94
CA ALA A 6 31.77 1.53 18.14
C ALA A 6 30.67 0.48 18.33
N LYS A 7 29.58 0.85 19.02
CA LYS A 7 28.46 -0.07 19.26
C LYS A 7 27.93 -0.47 17.89
N ASP A 8 28.05 -1.75 17.53
CA ASP A 8 27.44 -2.26 16.31
C ASP A 8 25.93 -2.08 16.42
N LEU A 9 25.40 -1.19 15.56
CA LEU A 9 23.97 -0.88 15.51
C LEU A 9 23.22 -1.76 14.51
N THR A 10 23.92 -2.64 13.77
CA THR A 10 23.32 -3.49 12.73
C THR A 10 22.13 -4.30 13.25
N PRO A 11 22.22 -5.01 14.39
CA PRO A 11 21.08 -5.78 14.89
C PRO A 11 19.85 -4.91 15.21
N ILE A 12 20.07 -3.70 15.71
CA ILE A 12 19.01 -2.75 16.07
C ILE A 12 18.36 -2.18 14.81
N ARG A 13 19.15 -1.87 13.77
CA ARG A 13 18.64 -1.43 12.47
C ARG A 13 17.81 -2.50 11.78
N ASP A 14 18.23 -3.75 11.80
CA ASP A 14 17.49 -4.84 11.17
C ASP A 14 16.13 -5.05 11.82
N VAL A 15 16.05 -4.95 13.15
CA VAL A 15 14.78 -4.96 13.88
C VAL A 15 13.94 -3.76 13.47
N ALA A 16 14.51 -2.54 13.48
CA ALA A 16 13.80 -1.32 13.11
C ALA A 16 13.21 -1.39 11.69
N TYR A 17 13.96 -1.89 10.71
CA TYR A 17 13.47 -2.06 9.34
C TYR A 17 12.28 -3.00 9.26
N ARG A 18 12.36 -4.18 9.88
CA ARG A 18 11.24 -5.13 9.91
C ARG A 18 10.01 -4.54 10.60
N THR A 19 10.21 -3.80 11.68
CA THR A 19 9.13 -3.14 12.41
C THR A 19 8.46 -2.05 11.57
N ILE A 20 9.24 -1.22 10.87
CA ILE A 20 8.71 -0.19 9.95
C ILE A 20 7.95 -0.84 8.78
N ASP A 21 8.47 -1.93 8.23
CA ASP A 21 7.81 -2.68 7.16
C ASP A 21 6.48 -3.28 7.65
N ALA A 22 6.43 -3.77 8.89
CA ALA A 22 5.20 -4.27 9.51
C ALA A 22 4.15 -3.16 9.70
N PHE A 23 4.54 -1.96 10.17
CA PHE A 23 3.61 -0.83 10.28
C PHE A 23 3.03 -0.43 8.92
N ALA A 24 3.87 -0.36 7.88
CA ALA A 24 3.38 -0.07 6.54
C ALA A 24 2.44 -1.17 6.03
N GLY A 25 2.72 -2.44 6.32
CA GLY A 25 1.84 -3.56 6.01
C GLY A 25 0.47 -3.45 6.67
N VAL A 26 0.42 -3.07 7.95
CA VAL A 26 -0.84 -2.80 8.67
C VAL A 26 -1.61 -1.68 7.99
N SER A 27 -0.97 -0.55 7.66
CA SER A 27 -1.64 0.56 6.97
C SER A 27 -2.22 0.15 5.62
N ARG A 28 -1.47 -0.62 4.81
CA ARG A 28 -1.97 -1.13 3.52
C ARG A 28 -3.20 -2.01 3.71
N SER A 29 -3.20 -2.88 4.73
CA SER A 29 -4.30 -3.81 4.99
C SER A 29 -5.64 -3.12 5.29
N SER A 30 -5.65 -1.83 5.63
CA SER A 30 -6.87 -1.04 5.80
C SER A 30 -7.54 -0.63 4.47
N TYR A 31 -6.83 -0.75 3.33
CA TYR A 31 -7.34 -0.36 2.01
C TYR A 31 -7.53 -1.53 1.04
N ILE A 32 -6.87 -2.66 1.31
CA ILE A 32 -6.88 -3.83 0.43
C ILE A 32 -7.44 -5.04 1.17
N THR A 33 -7.99 -5.99 0.41
CA THR A 33 -8.31 -7.30 0.95
C THR A 33 -7.09 -8.20 0.88
N VAL A 34 -6.62 -8.65 2.05
CA VAL A 34 -5.49 -9.58 2.18
C VAL A 34 -6.01 -11.01 2.06
N ALA A 35 -6.02 -11.54 0.84
CA ALA A 35 -6.36 -12.93 0.56
C ALA A 35 -5.55 -13.46 -0.65
N PRO A 36 -5.16 -14.75 -0.68
CA PRO A 36 -4.41 -15.31 -1.79
C PRO A 36 -5.10 -15.06 -3.14
N GLY A 37 -4.36 -14.50 -4.10
CA GLY A 37 -4.86 -14.21 -5.45
C GLY A 37 -5.75 -12.97 -5.58
N GLN A 38 -6.17 -12.34 -4.47
CA GLN A 38 -7.10 -11.21 -4.50
C GLN A 38 -6.51 -9.98 -5.22
N GLU A 39 -5.21 -9.72 -5.06
CA GLU A 39 -4.51 -8.63 -5.75
C GLU A 39 -4.56 -8.78 -7.27
N MET A 40 -4.46 -10.02 -7.78
CA MET A 40 -4.57 -10.31 -9.21
C MET A 40 -5.99 -10.02 -9.72
N VAL A 41 -7.01 -10.35 -8.92
CA VAL A 41 -8.41 -10.04 -9.24
C VAL A 41 -8.62 -8.53 -9.32
N TYR A 42 -8.10 -7.75 -8.38
CA TYR A 42 -8.24 -6.29 -8.41
C TYR A 42 -7.49 -5.67 -9.59
N THR A 43 -6.29 -6.14 -9.91
CA THR A 43 -5.53 -5.67 -11.08
C THR A 43 -6.27 -5.97 -12.38
N GLN A 44 -6.86 -7.17 -12.50
CA GLN A 44 -7.67 -7.53 -13.66
C GLN A 44 -8.93 -6.65 -13.79
N LYS A 45 -9.60 -6.36 -12.67
CA LYS A 45 -10.76 -5.45 -12.65
C LYS A 45 -10.41 -4.03 -13.07
N GLU A 46 -9.29 -3.48 -12.59
CA GLU A 46 -8.82 -2.15 -13.02
C GLU A 46 -8.59 -2.11 -14.54
N LYS A 47 -7.92 -3.13 -15.09
CA LYS A 47 -7.70 -3.25 -16.54
C LYS A 47 -9.01 -3.31 -17.33
N GLU A 48 -9.99 -4.10 -16.88
CA GLU A 48 -11.31 -4.16 -17.54
C GLU A 48 -12.04 -2.81 -17.46
N ALA A 49 -11.91 -2.09 -16.35
CA ALA A 49 -12.51 -0.77 -16.17
C ALA A 49 -11.91 0.26 -17.13
N GLU A 50 -10.58 0.21 -17.33
CA GLU A 50 -9.88 1.02 -18.33
C GLU A 50 -10.36 0.69 -19.76
N MET A 51 -10.54 -0.59 -20.08
CA MET A 51 -11.05 -1.04 -21.38
C MET A 51 -12.47 -0.50 -21.64
N ILE A 52 -13.37 -0.60 -20.67
CA ILE A 52 -14.75 -0.05 -20.77
C ILE A 52 -14.73 1.46 -20.93
N THR A 53 -13.85 2.16 -20.23
CA THR A 53 -13.74 3.63 -20.32
C THR A 53 -13.21 4.06 -21.70
N ALA A 54 -12.32 3.28 -22.29
CA ALA A 54 -11.78 3.53 -23.62
C ALA A 54 -12.76 3.16 -24.75
N ASP A 55 -13.56 2.11 -24.57
CA ASP A 55 -14.62 1.68 -25.49
C ASP A 55 -15.91 1.35 -24.71
N PRO A 56 -16.82 2.32 -24.55
CA PRO A 56 -18.10 2.09 -23.87
C PRO A 56 -19.02 1.08 -24.56
N SER A 57 -18.73 0.70 -25.80
CA SER A 57 -19.47 -0.30 -26.57
C SER A 57 -18.88 -1.71 -26.50
N ILE A 58 -17.82 -1.90 -25.70
CA ILE A 58 -17.11 -3.17 -25.58
C ILE A 58 -18.06 -4.31 -25.19
N SER A 59 -17.83 -5.49 -25.80
CA SER A 59 -18.61 -6.68 -25.48
C SER A 59 -18.38 -7.08 -24.00
N PRO A 60 -19.44 -7.35 -23.22
CA PRO A 60 -19.33 -7.84 -21.85
C PRO A 60 -18.47 -9.12 -21.70
N SER A 61 -18.39 -9.94 -22.75
CA SER A 61 -17.55 -11.15 -22.76
C SER A 61 -16.04 -10.87 -22.72
N LEU A 62 -15.62 -9.65 -23.08
CA LEU A 62 -14.21 -9.21 -23.02
C LEU A 62 -13.84 -8.60 -21.67
N VAL A 63 -14.84 -8.30 -20.83
CA VAL A 63 -14.71 -7.69 -19.51
C VAL A 63 -15.55 -8.46 -18.47
N PRO A 64 -15.31 -9.78 -18.31
CA PRO A 64 -16.22 -10.67 -17.59
C PRO A 64 -16.33 -10.38 -16.09
N HIS A 65 -15.29 -9.82 -15.45
CA HIS A 65 -15.38 -9.46 -14.03
C HIS A 65 -16.33 -8.28 -13.85
N LEU A 66 -16.16 -7.22 -14.62
CA LEU A 66 -17.01 -6.02 -14.50
C LEU A 66 -18.42 -6.26 -15.03
N ALA A 67 -18.58 -7.11 -16.05
CA ALA A 67 -19.89 -7.54 -16.52
C ALA A 67 -20.69 -8.25 -15.42
N ALA A 68 -20.05 -9.19 -14.70
CA ALA A 68 -20.70 -9.89 -13.58
C ALA A 68 -21.05 -8.94 -12.43
N GLU A 69 -20.16 -8.01 -12.08
CA GLU A 69 -20.41 -7.04 -11.01
C GLU A 69 -21.48 -6.00 -11.37
N ALA A 70 -21.52 -5.54 -12.62
CA ALA A 70 -22.53 -4.61 -13.10
C ALA A 70 -23.94 -5.22 -12.97
N ILE A 71 -24.09 -6.50 -13.36
CA ILE A 71 -25.34 -7.27 -13.18
C ILE A 71 -25.68 -7.40 -11.70
N MET A 72 -24.72 -7.80 -10.87
CA MET A 72 -24.91 -7.96 -9.42
C MET A 72 -25.35 -6.66 -8.74
N ASN A 73 -24.79 -5.52 -9.16
CA ASN A 73 -25.06 -4.21 -8.59
C ASN A 73 -26.25 -3.49 -9.24
N GLY A 74 -26.81 -4.03 -10.34
CA GLY A 74 -27.93 -3.41 -11.07
C GLY A 74 -27.56 -2.10 -11.78
N VAL A 75 -26.29 -1.95 -12.18
CA VAL A 75 -25.77 -0.75 -12.89
C VAL A 75 -25.27 -1.13 -14.28
N ASN A 76 -25.02 -0.13 -15.14
CA ASN A 76 -24.39 -0.39 -16.44
C ASN A 76 -22.86 -0.58 -16.29
N LEU A 77 -22.21 -1.05 -17.36
CA LEU A 77 -20.76 -1.30 -17.36
C LEU A 77 -19.93 -0.05 -17.08
N LEU A 78 -20.33 1.10 -17.60
CA LEU A 78 -19.58 2.35 -17.44
C LEU A 78 -19.64 2.83 -15.98
N ASP A 79 -20.79 2.72 -15.33
CA ASP A 79 -20.96 3.02 -13.91
C ASP A 79 -20.14 2.06 -13.04
N GLN A 80 -20.15 0.76 -13.36
CA GLN A 80 -19.31 -0.21 -12.65
C GLN A 80 -17.80 0.08 -12.84
N ALA A 81 -17.38 0.43 -14.06
CA ALA A 81 -16.00 0.84 -14.34
C ALA A 81 -15.60 2.09 -13.54
N ALA A 82 -16.49 3.09 -13.45
CA ALA A 82 -16.25 4.29 -12.65
C ALA A 82 -16.06 3.98 -11.16
N ILE A 83 -16.83 3.05 -10.60
CA ILE A 83 -16.67 2.58 -9.21
C ILE A 83 -15.28 1.98 -9.01
N VAL A 84 -14.88 1.03 -9.87
CA VAL A 84 -13.59 0.34 -9.78
C VAL A 84 -12.42 1.32 -9.93
N LEU A 85 -12.45 2.21 -10.93
CA LEU A 85 -11.39 3.20 -11.16
C LEU A 85 -11.29 4.21 -10.02
N SER A 86 -12.41 4.58 -9.39
CA SER A 86 -12.41 5.48 -8.24
C SER A 86 -11.69 4.84 -7.05
N LEU A 87 -11.96 3.55 -6.78
CA LEU A 87 -11.27 2.80 -5.73
C LEU A 87 -9.77 2.65 -6.03
N ALA A 88 -9.43 2.28 -7.27
CA ALA A 88 -8.05 2.13 -7.68
C ALA A 88 -7.26 3.43 -7.58
N HIS A 89 -7.87 4.55 -7.98
CA HIS A 89 -7.27 5.88 -7.84
C HIS A 89 -7.06 6.27 -6.37
N GLY A 90 -8.05 6.04 -5.50
CA GLY A 90 -7.91 6.26 -4.07
C GLY A 90 -6.76 5.44 -3.46
N TRP A 91 -6.66 4.17 -3.82
CA TRP A 91 -5.54 3.30 -3.43
C TRP A 91 -4.18 3.82 -3.94
N ARG A 92 -4.08 4.24 -5.21
CA ARG A 92 -2.83 4.78 -5.77
C ARG A 92 -2.34 6.01 -5.02
N GLN A 93 -3.25 6.91 -4.63
CA GLN A 93 -2.87 8.09 -3.85
C GLN A 93 -2.29 7.71 -2.48
N VAL A 94 -2.96 6.85 -1.72
CA VAL A 94 -2.50 6.51 -0.36
C VAL A 94 -1.30 5.57 -0.36
N SER A 95 -1.23 4.63 -1.30
CA SER A 95 -0.13 3.66 -1.38
C SER A 95 1.23 4.32 -1.61
N VAL A 96 1.27 5.41 -2.40
CA VAL A 96 2.47 6.25 -2.57
C VAL A 96 2.86 6.89 -1.25
N LEU A 97 1.93 7.49 -0.52
CA LEU A 97 2.21 8.14 0.77
C LEU A 97 2.76 7.15 1.80
N ILE A 98 2.17 5.96 1.90
CA ILE A 98 2.65 4.88 2.77
C ILE A 98 4.09 4.50 2.39
N GLU A 99 4.35 4.30 1.09
CA GLU A 99 5.65 3.84 0.62
C GLU A 99 6.75 4.90 0.78
N THR A 100 6.47 6.17 0.45
CA THR A 100 7.44 7.25 0.62
C THR A 100 7.76 7.48 2.10
N THR A 101 6.76 7.42 2.98
CA THR A 101 6.96 7.52 4.44
C THR A 101 7.81 6.37 4.96
N ARG A 102 7.53 5.14 4.52
CA ARG A 102 8.29 3.95 4.90
C ARG A 102 9.76 4.08 4.48
N LEU A 103 10.01 4.48 3.23
CA LEU A 103 11.37 4.60 2.70
C LEU A 103 12.15 5.75 3.33
N ASP A 104 11.52 6.92 3.55
CA ASP A 104 12.16 8.06 4.22
C ASP A 104 12.64 7.71 5.63
N ILE A 105 11.76 7.11 6.44
CA ILE A 105 12.11 6.78 7.82
C ILE A 105 13.20 5.69 7.85
N LYS A 106 13.16 4.70 6.94
CA LYS A 106 14.23 3.70 6.83
C LYS A 106 15.56 4.35 6.43
N ALA A 107 15.57 5.32 5.52
CA ALA A 107 16.78 6.06 5.16
C ALA A 107 17.38 6.79 6.38
N ARG A 108 16.52 7.43 7.19
CA ARG A 108 16.92 8.10 8.43
C ARG A 108 17.46 7.12 9.49
N VAL A 109 16.88 5.92 9.61
CA VAL A 109 17.40 4.85 10.48
C VAL A 109 18.79 4.40 10.01
N GLY A 110 19.02 4.34 8.70
CA GLY A 110 20.31 3.97 8.11
C GLY A 110 21.46 4.89 8.53
N VAL A 111 21.19 6.19 8.68
CA VAL A 111 22.19 7.20 9.07
C VAL A 111 22.21 7.52 10.56
N ALA A 112 21.28 6.99 11.35
CA ALA A 112 21.23 7.20 12.79
C ALA A 112 22.46 6.60 13.49
N THR A 113 23.09 7.37 14.37
CA THR A 113 24.35 7.03 15.05
C THR A 113 24.16 6.54 16.49
N THR A 114 22.93 6.50 16.99
CA THR A 114 22.63 6.05 18.36
C THR A 114 21.40 5.14 18.39
N PRO A 115 21.32 4.19 19.35
CA PRO A 115 20.11 3.39 19.56
C PRO A 115 18.87 4.24 19.82
N ALA A 116 18.99 5.28 20.66
CA ALA A 116 17.88 6.16 21.00
C ALA A 116 17.30 6.90 19.77
N ALA A 117 18.15 7.30 18.82
CA ALA A 117 17.70 7.89 17.57
C ALA A 117 16.94 6.88 16.69
N ILE A 118 17.39 5.62 16.64
CA ILE A 118 16.70 4.55 15.92
C ILE A 118 15.32 4.29 16.55
N ASP A 119 15.25 4.19 17.87
CA ASP A 119 13.99 3.95 18.60
C ASP A 119 12.98 5.09 18.38
N ALA A 120 13.46 6.35 18.39
CA ALA A 120 12.62 7.51 18.11
C ALA A 120 12.03 7.46 16.69
N LEU A 121 12.82 7.09 15.69
CA LEU A 121 12.37 6.93 14.30
C LEU A 121 11.36 5.79 14.14
N VAL A 122 11.52 4.68 14.88
CA VAL A 122 10.51 3.61 14.91
C VAL A 122 9.21 4.09 15.54
N GLY A 123 9.28 4.91 16.59
CA GLY A 123 8.10 5.57 17.18
C GLY A 123 7.41 6.51 16.20
N GLU A 124 8.16 7.31 15.47
CA GLU A 124 7.65 8.16 14.40
C GLU A 124 6.98 7.35 13.29
N ALA A 125 7.60 6.26 12.84
CA ALA A 125 7.02 5.36 11.83
C ALA A 125 5.67 4.80 12.28
N ARG A 126 5.56 4.38 13.54
CA ARG A 126 4.28 3.90 14.09
C ARG A 126 3.21 4.97 13.97
N THR A 127 3.49 6.18 14.46
CA THR A 127 2.50 7.28 14.47
C THR A 127 2.11 7.69 13.05
N THR A 128 3.09 7.93 12.18
CA THR A 128 2.87 8.44 10.83
C THR A 128 2.17 7.43 9.93
N LEU A 129 2.61 6.15 9.94
CA LEU A 129 1.98 5.11 9.13
C LEU A 129 0.59 4.76 9.64
N SER A 130 0.36 4.74 10.97
CA SER A 130 -0.99 4.48 11.51
C SER A 130 -1.98 5.61 11.17
N ALA A 131 -1.49 6.85 11.08
CA ALA A 131 -2.31 7.99 10.64
C ALA A 131 -2.70 7.93 9.15
N LEU A 132 -2.02 7.09 8.36
CA LEU A 132 -2.33 6.83 6.96
C LEU A 132 -3.26 5.63 6.75
N SER A 133 -3.78 5.01 7.82
CA SER A 133 -4.78 3.94 7.71
C SER A 133 -6.17 4.50 7.42
N ALA A 134 -7.02 3.71 6.76
CA ALA A 134 -8.43 4.07 6.58
C ALA A 134 -9.13 4.23 7.94
N ALA A 135 -9.99 5.25 8.05
CA ALA A 135 -10.77 5.56 9.25
C ALA A 135 -11.89 4.54 9.51
#